data_AF-A0A2T2W1X3-F1
#
_entry.id   AF-A0A2T2W1X3-F1
#
_cell.length_a   1.000
_cell.length_b   1.000
_cell.length_c   1.000
_cell.angle_alpha   90.00
_cell.angle_beta   90.00
_cell.angle_gamma   90.00
#
_symmetry.space_group_name_H-M   'P 1'
#
loop_
_entity.id
_entity.type
_entity.pdbx_description
1 polymer ?
#
loop_
_entity_poly.entity_id
_entity_poly.type
_entity_poly.pdbx_seq_one_letter_code
_entity_poly.pdbx_strand_id
1 'polypeptide(L)'
;MTKIVAVTASPAGEAHTQMAAEALKRMAQAMGHEIVTEAQGGAVVTALSPDDIQQADVVIVGADGAVERDRFSGKPVYAVSTSEAIRNTEMVIQSAVALVGHTPSLGPIKTTPHPHDPLPEDVPGVSSGAASTPVTTPANKFFVGITSCPTGIAHTFMAAEALKQGAAKLGHDIKVETQGSVGSQNTLTDEDIARADAVIIAADTHVDLSRFGGKRLYETSTKAAIHSGSNVVTAAMDAPVAGGSNTDGSGGYLDEVKRAKADRSESRSGPYKHLLTGVSYMLPVIVAGGLIIALSFVFGINPEEGTFGAALMAIGGGAAFTLIVPVLSGFIAFSIADRPGLAPGLIGGMLAANLNMGFLGGILSGFLAGYVAKFVRDKVNLPANFEGLKPVLVIPLLATLIVGLLLVYVFGGPVRFIMEGLTTYLEGLSGTNAVLLGLILGAMMAVDMGGPVNKAAYTFAVGLLATNLYAPMAAVMAAGMTPPLGLALATLISKKHFNQAEQEAGKVASVLGISFITEGAIPFAANDPLRILPACIAGSAVTGALSMAFGCTLRAPHGGVFVLAIPNAVENVGLYIVAIAVGTLITALATVQLKHWFPRKKAIAAA
;
A
#
# COMPACT_ATOMS: atom_id res chain seq x y z
N MET A 1 -11.87 51.12 -3.20
CA MET A 1 -13.07 50.30 -3.42
C MET A 1 -13.52 50.55 -4.85
N THR A 2 -13.65 49.50 -5.64
CA THR A 2 -13.90 49.59 -7.10
C THR A 2 -15.32 49.13 -7.36
N LYS A 3 -16.08 49.84 -8.19
CA LYS A 3 -17.41 49.45 -8.62
C LYS A 3 -17.32 48.57 -9.87
N ILE A 4 -17.68 47.31 -9.73
CA ILE A 4 -17.61 46.30 -10.78
C ILE A 4 -19.02 46.00 -11.27
N VAL A 5 -19.18 45.89 -12.59
CA VAL A 5 -20.38 45.33 -13.18
C VAL A 5 -20.01 44.04 -13.89
N ALA A 6 -20.75 42.95 -13.65
CA ALA A 6 -20.49 41.68 -14.33
C ALA A 6 -21.71 41.17 -15.09
N VAL A 7 -21.50 40.68 -16.30
CA VAL A 7 -22.51 39.94 -17.07
C VAL A 7 -22.03 38.52 -17.29
N THR A 8 -22.86 37.54 -16.95
CA THR A 8 -22.59 36.12 -17.22
C THR A 8 -23.65 35.56 -18.15
N ALA A 9 -23.23 34.72 -19.10
CA ALA A 9 -24.14 34.05 -20.03
C ALA A 9 -23.52 32.75 -20.54
N SER A 10 -24.19 31.60 -20.29
CA SER A 10 -23.70 30.30 -20.75
C SER A 10 -24.78 29.54 -21.54
N PRO A 11 -24.44 28.97 -22.72
CA PRO A 11 -25.36 28.12 -23.47
C PRO A 11 -25.59 26.75 -22.80
N ALA A 12 -24.79 26.40 -21.79
CA ALA A 12 -24.93 25.17 -21.00
C ALA A 12 -26.11 25.19 -20.01
N GLY A 13 -26.79 26.34 -19.85
CA GLY A 13 -28.02 26.49 -19.07
C GLY A 13 -27.94 27.49 -17.91
N GLU A 14 -29.09 27.72 -17.27
CA GLU A 14 -29.29 28.74 -16.22
C GLU A 14 -28.38 28.53 -15.00
N ALA A 15 -28.19 27.28 -14.56
CA ALA A 15 -27.37 26.96 -13.39
C ALA A 15 -25.91 27.41 -13.55
N HIS A 16 -25.31 27.20 -14.72
CA HIS A 16 -23.92 27.56 -14.98
C HIS A 16 -23.72 29.09 -15.00
N THR A 17 -24.71 29.80 -15.54
CA THR A 17 -24.74 31.26 -15.60
C THR A 17 -24.86 31.88 -14.20
N GLN A 18 -25.74 31.32 -13.36
CA GLN A 18 -25.93 31.76 -11.97
C GLN A 18 -24.70 31.44 -11.10
N MET A 19 -24.07 30.27 -11.29
CA MET A 19 -22.84 29.90 -10.58
C MET A 19 -21.70 30.88 -10.83
N ALA A 20 -21.52 31.33 -12.07
CA ALA A 20 -20.51 32.34 -12.40
C ALA A 20 -20.82 33.70 -11.78
N ALA A 21 -22.09 34.14 -11.83
CA ALA A 21 -22.52 35.39 -11.22
C ALA A 21 -22.29 35.38 -9.70
N GLU A 22 -22.70 34.32 -9.01
CA GLU A 22 -22.55 34.20 -7.56
C GLU A 22 -21.08 34.05 -7.14
N ALA A 23 -20.25 33.34 -7.92
CA ALA A 23 -18.81 33.24 -7.67
C ALA A 23 -18.16 34.63 -7.74
N LEU A 24 -18.37 35.37 -8.83
CA LEU A 24 -17.87 36.74 -9.01
C LEU A 24 -18.37 37.66 -7.89
N LYS A 25 -19.65 37.56 -7.53
CA LYS A 25 -20.25 38.37 -6.49
C LYS A 25 -19.58 38.16 -5.13
N ARG A 26 -19.47 36.91 -4.68
CA ARG A 26 -18.88 36.56 -3.39
C ARG A 26 -17.41 36.95 -3.31
N MET A 27 -16.66 36.67 -4.37
CA MET A 27 -15.23 36.94 -4.38
C MET A 27 -14.95 38.45 -4.41
N ALA A 28 -15.67 39.24 -5.22
CA ALA A 28 -15.48 40.69 -5.27
C ALA A 28 -15.83 41.35 -3.93
N GLN A 29 -16.90 40.90 -3.27
CA GLN A 29 -17.25 41.36 -1.91
C GLN A 29 -16.17 40.97 -0.88
N ALA A 30 -15.65 39.75 -0.94
CA ALA A 30 -14.55 39.31 -0.07
C ALA A 30 -13.27 40.13 -0.27
N MET A 31 -13.04 40.61 -1.50
CA MET A 31 -11.92 41.49 -1.85
C MET A 31 -12.18 42.98 -1.57
N GLY A 32 -13.34 43.35 -1.01
CA GLY A 32 -13.67 44.74 -0.68
C GLY A 32 -14.05 45.61 -1.89
N HIS A 33 -14.58 45.00 -2.96
CA HIS A 33 -15.13 45.68 -4.12
C HIS A 33 -16.67 45.63 -4.12
N GLU A 34 -17.30 46.64 -4.72
CA GLU A 34 -18.74 46.64 -5.00
C GLU A 34 -18.98 45.91 -6.32
N ILE A 35 -20.00 45.06 -6.39
CA ILE A 35 -20.33 44.34 -7.62
C ILE A 35 -21.84 44.19 -7.83
N VAL A 36 -22.27 44.48 -9.06
CA VAL A 36 -23.64 44.19 -9.55
C VAL A 36 -23.54 43.20 -10.71
N THR A 37 -24.34 42.13 -10.67
CA THR A 37 -24.26 41.02 -11.63
C THR A 37 -25.56 40.84 -12.39
N GLU A 38 -25.48 40.74 -13.72
CA GLU A 38 -26.58 40.32 -14.61
C GLU A 38 -26.31 38.91 -15.15
N ALA A 39 -27.24 37.99 -14.92
CA ALA A 39 -27.16 36.60 -15.37
C ALA A 39 -28.16 36.34 -16.51
N GLN A 40 -27.66 36.00 -17.70
CA GLN A 40 -28.45 35.77 -18.91
C GLN A 40 -28.47 34.27 -19.28
N GLY A 41 -29.47 33.53 -18.77
CA GLY A 41 -29.59 32.07 -19.01
C GLY A 41 -31.02 31.52 -18.90
N GLY A 42 -32.03 32.39 -18.91
CA GLY A 42 -33.45 32.13 -18.62
C GLY A 42 -34.22 33.47 -18.54
N ALA A 43 -35.33 33.54 -17.78
CA ALA A 43 -35.96 34.84 -17.47
C ALA A 43 -34.97 35.72 -16.69
N VAL A 44 -34.62 36.91 -17.19
CA VAL A 44 -33.62 37.80 -16.59
C VAL A 44 -34.09 38.22 -15.18
N VAL A 45 -33.42 37.73 -14.14
CA VAL A 45 -33.81 37.97 -12.74
C VAL A 45 -33.37 39.36 -12.24
N THR A 46 -32.24 39.89 -12.73
CA THR A 46 -31.76 41.23 -12.41
C THR A 46 -30.97 41.80 -13.59
N ALA A 47 -31.59 42.67 -14.38
CA ALA A 47 -30.90 43.38 -15.45
C ALA A 47 -30.09 44.55 -14.87
N LEU A 48 -28.89 44.78 -15.37
CA LEU A 48 -28.10 45.97 -15.04
C LEU A 48 -28.82 47.20 -15.56
N SER A 49 -29.02 48.20 -14.71
CA SER A 49 -29.57 49.50 -15.13
C SER A 49 -28.50 50.31 -15.90
N PRO A 50 -28.92 51.28 -16.73
CA PRO A 50 -27.97 52.23 -17.34
C PRO A 50 -27.12 52.97 -16.29
N ASP A 51 -27.68 53.26 -15.11
CA ASP A 51 -26.99 53.92 -14.01
C ASP A 51 -25.90 53.02 -13.40
N ASP A 52 -26.16 51.72 -13.25
CA ASP A 52 -25.16 50.75 -12.76
C ASP A 52 -23.95 50.70 -13.69
N ILE A 53 -24.18 50.71 -15.00
CA ILE A 53 -23.09 50.71 -15.99
C ILE A 53 -22.35 52.04 -15.96
N GLN A 54 -23.04 53.17 -15.86
CA GLN A 54 -22.40 54.48 -15.85
C GLN A 54 -21.50 54.66 -14.62
N GLN A 55 -21.92 54.13 -13.46
CA GLN A 55 -21.17 54.19 -12.20
C GLN A 55 -20.05 53.13 -12.08
N ALA A 56 -20.00 52.13 -12.96
CA ALA A 56 -18.98 51.09 -12.92
C ALA A 56 -17.59 51.62 -13.31
N ASP A 57 -16.56 51.22 -12.59
CA ASP A 57 -15.16 51.50 -12.92
C ASP A 57 -14.61 50.51 -13.95
N VAL A 58 -15.13 49.27 -13.94
CA VAL A 58 -14.77 48.18 -14.87
C VAL A 58 -15.93 47.19 -15.06
N VAL A 59 -15.99 46.56 -16.23
CA VAL A 59 -16.97 45.52 -16.58
C VAL A 59 -16.30 44.15 -16.73
N ILE A 60 -16.88 43.11 -16.15
CA ILE A 60 -16.51 41.71 -16.36
C ILE A 60 -17.55 41.04 -17.26
N VAL A 61 -17.12 40.39 -18.33
CA VAL A 61 -18.00 39.59 -19.20
C VAL A 61 -17.59 38.13 -19.08
N GLY A 62 -18.30 37.35 -18.27
CA GLY A 62 -18.09 35.92 -18.05
C GLY A 62 -19.03 35.08 -18.90
N ALA A 63 -18.83 35.07 -20.22
CA ALA A 63 -19.80 34.54 -21.16
C ALA A 63 -19.20 33.59 -22.19
N ASP A 64 -19.90 32.47 -22.40
CA ASP A 64 -19.68 31.49 -23.47
C ASP A 64 -20.71 31.66 -24.61
N GLY A 65 -21.68 32.58 -24.45
CA GLY A 65 -22.72 32.92 -25.42
C GLY A 65 -22.73 34.40 -25.85
N ALA A 66 -23.69 34.76 -26.70
CA ALA A 66 -23.86 36.14 -27.17
C ALA A 66 -24.34 37.05 -26.03
N VAL A 67 -23.57 38.12 -25.74
CA VAL A 67 -23.92 39.19 -24.80
C VAL A 67 -23.85 40.50 -25.57
N GLU A 68 -24.83 41.37 -25.40
CA GLU A 68 -24.81 42.71 -26.00
C GLU A 68 -23.72 43.56 -25.31
N ARG A 69 -22.59 43.77 -25.99
CA ARG A 69 -21.42 44.45 -25.38
C ARG A 69 -21.33 45.93 -25.72
N ASP A 70 -22.08 46.39 -26.70
CA ASP A 70 -22.05 47.79 -27.16
C ASP A 70 -22.47 48.76 -26.04
N ARG A 71 -23.33 48.29 -25.13
CA ARG A 71 -23.73 49.01 -23.90
C ARG A 71 -22.56 49.26 -22.92
N PHE A 72 -21.38 48.66 -23.13
CA PHE A 72 -20.18 48.84 -22.31
C PHE A 72 -19.05 49.61 -23.03
N SER A 73 -19.29 50.14 -24.23
CA SER A 73 -18.28 50.76 -25.12
C SER A 73 -17.45 51.89 -24.51
N GLY A 74 -17.89 52.50 -23.40
CA GLY A 74 -17.17 53.53 -22.65
C GLY A 74 -16.42 53.05 -21.40
N LYS A 75 -16.36 51.74 -21.13
CA LYS A 75 -15.74 51.17 -19.91
C LYS A 75 -14.62 50.19 -20.25
N PRO A 76 -13.61 50.03 -19.37
CA PRO A 76 -12.69 48.90 -19.47
C PRO A 76 -13.46 47.59 -19.30
N VAL A 77 -13.26 46.64 -20.22
CA VAL A 77 -13.95 45.33 -20.20
C VAL A 77 -12.93 44.20 -20.08
N TYR A 78 -13.15 43.30 -19.12
CA TYR A 78 -12.43 42.05 -18.99
C TYR A 78 -13.34 40.88 -19.35
N ALA A 79 -13.17 40.32 -20.54
CA ALA A 79 -13.99 39.23 -21.06
C ALA A 79 -13.30 37.86 -20.92
N VAL A 80 -14.00 36.89 -20.32
CA VAL A 80 -13.55 35.50 -20.09
C VAL A 80 -14.70 34.51 -20.32
N SER A 81 -14.40 33.21 -20.42
CA SER A 81 -15.45 32.17 -20.45
C SER A 81 -16.22 32.11 -19.12
N THR A 82 -17.44 31.58 -19.14
CA THR A 82 -18.20 31.35 -17.90
C THR A 82 -17.46 30.35 -17.00
N SER A 83 -16.78 29.36 -17.58
CA SER A 83 -15.96 28.39 -16.84
C SER A 83 -14.77 29.05 -16.13
N GLU A 84 -14.10 30.01 -16.76
CA GLU A 84 -12.98 30.74 -16.16
C GLU A 84 -13.45 31.66 -15.04
N ALA A 85 -14.60 32.32 -15.21
CA ALA A 85 -15.23 33.14 -14.17
C ALA A 85 -15.57 32.33 -12.90
N ILE A 86 -15.86 31.03 -13.02
CA ILE A 86 -16.13 30.13 -11.89
C ILE A 86 -14.84 29.57 -11.28
N ARG A 87 -13.90 29.12 -12.12
CA ARG A 87 -12.73 28.35 -11.67
C ARG A 87 -11.60 29.23 -11.16
N ASN A 88 -11.48 30.44 -11.70
CA ASN A 88 -10.38 31.37 -11.45
C ASN A 88 -10.89 32.76 -11.05
N THR A 89 -12.00 32.82 -10.31
CA THR A 89 -12.73 34.04 -9.97
C THR A 89 -11.87 35.15 -9.39
N GLU A 90 -10.93 34.81 -8.49
CA GLU A 90 -10.02 35.78 -7.87
C GLU A 90 -9.11 36.46 -8.92
N MET A 91 -8.48 35.66 -9.79
CA MET A 91 -7.65 36.17 -10.88
C MET A 91 -8.46 37.02 -11.86
N VAL A 92 -9.70 36.62 -12.16
CA VAL A 92 -10.61 37.37 -13.04
C VAL A 92 -10.91 38.75 -12.46
N ILE A 93 -11.19 38.85 -11.15
CA ILE A 93 -11.43 40.12 -10.47
C ILE A 93 -10.16 40.97 -10.41
N GLN A 94 -9.01 40.39 -10.03
CA GLN A 94 -7.73 41.11 -10.01
C GLN A 94 -7.37 41.70 -11.39
N SER A 95 -7.58 40.90 -12.44
CA SER A 95 -7.30 41.31 -13.82
C SER A 95 -8.26 42.40 -14.30
N ALA A 96 -9.52 42.33 -13.91
CA ALA A 96 -10.50 43.38 -14.21
C ALA A 96 -10.14 44.68 -13.46
N VAL A 97 -9.89 44.62 -12.16
CA VAL A 97 -9.52 45.80 -11.36
C VAL A 97 -8.24 46.47 -11.86
N ALA A 98 -7.28 45.69 -12.38
CA ALA A 98 -6.07 46.22 -13.00
C ALA A 98 -6.33 47.06 -14.26
N LEU A 99 -7.49 46.90 -14.93
CA LEU A 99 -7.88 47.68 -16.09
C LEU A 99 -8.51 49.04 -15.74
N VAL A 100 -8.79 49.33 -14.47
CA VAL A 100 -9.33 50.63 -14.05
C VAL A 100 -8.34 51.73 -14.43
N GLY A 101 -8.83 52.75 -15.15
CA GLY A 101 -8.01 53.86 -15.66
C GLY A 101 -7.30 53.59 -17.00
N HIS A 102 -7.43 52.40 -17.59
CA HIS A 102 -6.94 52.11 -18.94
C HIS A 102 -7.97 52.48 -20.01
N THR A 103 -7.51 52.69 -21.26
CA THR A 103 -8.39 53.04 -22.39
C THR A 103 -9.47 51.97 -22.59
N PRO A 104 -10.76 52.34 -22.67
CA PRO A 104 -11.85 51.40 -22.92
C PRO A 104 -11.59 50.54 -24.17
N SER A 105 -11.74 49.23 -24.03
CA SER A 105 -11.65 48.27 -25.13
C SER A 105 -12.55 47.09 -24.82
N LEU A 106 -13.32 46.67 -25.82
CA LEU A 106 -14.26 45.55 -25.67
C LEU A 106 -13.56 44.19 -25.62
N GLY A 107 -12.32 44.09 -26.15
CA GLY A 107 -11.46 42.90 -26.14
C GLY A 107 -12.08 41.60 -26.71
N PRO A 108 -11.27 40.66 -27.24
CA PRO A 108 -11.78 39.31 -27.49
C PRO A 108 -12.08 38.61 -26.15
N ILE A 109 -13.03 37.67 -26.14
CA ILE A 109 -13.21 36.78 -24.96
C ILE A 109 -11.94 35.98 -24.81
N LYS A 110 -11.25 36.13 -23.68
CA LYS A 110 -10.07 35.33 -23.38
C LYS A 110 -10.53 33.95 -22.93
N THR A 111 -10.41 32.98 -23.83
CA THR A 111 -10.54 31.56 -23.49
C THR A 111 -9.14 30.95 -23.40
N THR A 112 -8.86 30.19 -22.35
CA THR A 112 -7.77 29.22 -22.40
C THR A 112 -8.21 28.08 -23.34
N PRO A 113 -7.36 27.61 -24.27
CA PRO A 113 -7.78 26.62 -25.26
C PRO A 113 -8.28 25.35 -24.58
N HIS A 114 -9.40 24.80 -25.06
CA HIS A 114 -9.77 23.43 -24.73
C HIS A 114 -8.82 22.47 -25.48
N PRO A 115 -8.50 21.27 -24.96
CA PRO A 115 -7.47 20.38 -25.52
C PRO A 115 -7.72 19.83 -26.94
N HIS A 116 -8.81 20.25 -27.60
CA HIS A 116 -9.25 19.73 -28.89
C HIS A 116 -9.54 20.80 -29.96
N ASP A 117 -9.27 22.08 -29.70
CA ASP A 117 -9.40 23.09 -30.75
C ASP A 117 -8.24 23.00 -31.76
N PRO A 118 -8.50 23.01 -33.09
CA PRO A 118 -7.44 23.04 -34.08
C PRO A 118 -6.70 24.38 -34.03
N LEU A 119 -5.38 24.35 -34.09
CA LEU A 119 -4.53 25.54 -34.15
C LEU A 119 -4.64 26.23 -35.52
N PRO A 120 -4.60 27.57 -35.61
CA PRO A 120 -4.55 28.28 -36.88
C PRO A 120 -3.18 28.11 -37.56
N GLU A 121 -3.21 27.86 -38.87
CA GLU A 121 -2.03 27.79 -39.74
C GLU A 121 -1.53 29.21 -40.12
N ASP A 122 -0.21 29.31 -40.30
CA ASP A 122 0.60 30.44 -40.79
C ASP A 122 1.02 31.58 -39.83
N VAL A 123 2.30 31.56 -39.42
CA VAL A 123 3.14 32.77 -39.33
C VAL A 123 4.58 32.49 -39.81
N PRO A 124 5.15 33.27 -40.76
CA PRO A 124 6.52 33.11 -41.28
C PRO A 124 7.60 33.65 -40.33
N GLY A 125 8.81 33.09 -40.44
CA GLY A 125 9.93 33.32 -39.52
C GLY A 125 10.62 34.70 -39.57
N VAL A 126 11.38 34.99 -38.51
CA VAL A 126 12.43 36.02 -38.46
C VAL A 126 13.60 35.52 -37.61
N SER A 127 14.82 35.88 -38.04
CA SER A 127 16.13 35.35 -37.69
C SER A 127 16.73 35.84 -36.35
N SER A 128 17.66 35.01 -35.88
CA SER A 128 18.81 35.25 -34.98
C SER A 128 19.38 36.68 -34.89
N GLY A 129 19.73 37.08 -33.67
CA GLY A 129 20.87 37.99 -33.43
C GLY A 129 20.74 38.91 -32.21
N ALA A 130 21.11 38.42 -31.01
CA ALA A 130 21.68 39.28 -29.95
C ALA A 130 22.40 38.42 -28.90
N ALA A 131 23.71 38.67 -28.75
CA ALA A 131 24.56 38.04 -27.76
C ALA A 131 24.20 38.52 -26.35
N SER A 132 23.93 37.57 -25.45
CA SER A 132 23.88 37.79 -24.00
C SER A 132 24.90 36.88 -23.33
N THR A 133 25.69 37.48 -22.45
CA THR A 133 26.68 36.91 -21.51
C THR A 133 26.31 35.55 -20.92
N PRO A 134 27.31 34.70 -20.58
CA PRO A 134 27.06 33.32 -20.17
C PRO A 134 26.34 33.29 -18.82
N VAL A 135 25.04 33.01 -18.86
CA VAL A 135 24.30 32.50 -17.72
C VAL A 135 24.71 31.04 -17.56
N THR A 136 25.33 30.72 -16.43
CA THR A 136 25.66 29.37 -16.01
C THR A 136 24.41 28.51 -16.10
N THR A 137 24.37 27.58 -17.07
CA THR A 137 23.31 26.59 -17.19
C THR A 137 23.24 25.79 -15.89
N PRO A 138 22.10 25.74 -15.16
CA PRO A 138 21.96 24.79 -14.07
C PRO A 138 22.08 23.39 -14.68
N ALA A 139 22.95 22.55 -14.11
CA ALA A 139 23.09 21.17 -14.52
C ALA A 139 21.71 20.49 -14.61
N ASN A 140 21.45 19.77 -15.71
CA ASN A 140 20.21 19.01 -15.91
C ASN A 140 20.06 18.00 -14.76
N LYS A 141 19.07 18.21 -13.89
CA LYS A 141 18.78 17.34 -12.74
C LYS A 141 17.76 16.28 -13.11
N PHE A 142 17.86 15.12 -12.45
CA PHE A 142 16.96 14.00 -12.64
C PHE A 142 16.02 13.83 -11.44
N PHE A 143 14.72 13.83 -11.69
CA PHE A 143 13.69 13.62 -10.69
C PHE A 143 13.04 12.26 -10.86
N VAL A 144 12.53 11.73 -9.76
CA VAL A 144 11.57 10.61 -9.81
C VAL A 144 10.28 11.01 -9.12
N GLY A 145 9.15 10.51 -9.61
CA GLY A 145 7.85 10.82 -9.03
C GLY A 145 6.96 9.59 -8.87
N ILE A 146 6.07 9.63 -7.88
CA ILE A 146 4.92 8.73 -7.77
C ILE A 146 3.66 9.56 -7.85
N THR A 147 2.71 9.15 -8.69
CA THR A 147 1.34 9.66 -8.64
C THR A 147 0.34 8.60 -8.24
N SER A 148 -0.64 8.97 -7.42
CA SER A 148 -1.71 8.06 -7.01
C SER A 148 -2.96 8.81 -6.59
N CYS A 149 -4.14 8.44 -7.09
CA CYS A 149 -5.41 8.95 -6.61
C CYS A 149 -6.36 7.79 -6.28
N PRO A 150 -7.36 7.99 -5.40
CA PRO A 150 -8.22 6.91 -4.93
C PRO A 150 -8.85 6.10 -6.07
N THR A 151 -9.38 6.79 -7.08
CA THR A 151 -9.99 6.14 -8.25
C THR A 151 -8.96 5.62 -9.24
N GLY A 152 -7.80 6.27 -9.34
CA GLY A 152 -6.70 5.87 -10.22
C GLY A 152 -7.02 5.91 -11.72
N ILE A 153 -8.08 6.63 -12.14
CA ILE A 153 -8.54 6.64 -13.55
C ILE A 153 -7.97 7.84 -14.31
N ALA A 154 -8.17 9.07 -13.81
CA ALA A 154 -7.77 10.29 -14.52
C ALA A 154 -6.66 11.04 -13.79
N HIS A 155 -6.91 11.48 -12.54
CA HIS A 155 -5.98 12.37 -11.83
C HIS A 155 -4.57 11.79 -11.65
N THR A 156 -4.42 10.47 -11.48
CA THR A 156 -3.11 9.82 -11.43
C THR A 156 -2.29 10.07 -12.69
N PHE A 157 -2.87 9.85 -13.86
CA PHE A 157 -2.17 10.00 -15.15
C PHE A 157 -2.01 11.47 -15.52
N MET A 158 -3.02 12.30 -15.25
CA MET A 158 -2.93 13.74 -15.46
C MET A 158 -1.86 14.38 -14.60
N ALA A 159 -1.74 14.00 -13.32
CA ALA A 159 -0.68 14.49 -12.44
C ALA A 159 0.70 14.07 -12.95
N ALA A 160 0.85 12.83 -13.43
CA ALA A 160 2.11 12.35 -13.95
C ALA A 160 2.53 13.12 -15.21
N GLU A 161 1.58 13.40 -16.10
CA GLU A 161 1.83 14.18 -17.31
C GLU A 161 2.15 15.64 -16.99
N ALA A 162 1.43 16.25 -16.05
CA ALA A 162 1.70 17.61 -15.58
C ALA A 162 3.10 17.73 -14.94
N LEU A 163 3.55 16.72 -14.19
CA LEU A 163 4.92 16.69 -13.64
C LEU A 163 5.98 16.56 -14.74
N LYS A 164 5.76 15.69 -15.74
CA LYS A 164 6.67 15.56 -16.90
C LYS A 164 6.80 16.86 -17.68
N GLN A 165 5.67 17.50 -18.00
CA GLN A 165 5.66 18.79 -18.67
C GLN A 165 6.29 19.88 -17.79
N GLY A 166 6.06 19.83 -16.48
CA GLY A 166 6.63 20.75 -15.51
C GLY A 166 8.16 20.68 -15.44
N ALA A 167 8.72 19.48 -15.38
CA ALA A 167 10.16 19.24 -15.37
C ALA A 167 10.81 19.62 -16.71
N ALA A 168 10.20 19.23 -17.84
CA ALA A 168 10.70 19.58 -19.17
C ALA A 168 10.76 21.11 -19.37
N LYS A 169 9.76 21.86 -18.91
CA LYS A 169 9.77 23.34 -18.92
C LYS A 169 10.92 23.96 -18.12
N LEU A 170 11.38 23.28 -17.08
CA LEU A 170 12.50 23.72 -16.24
C LEU A 170 13.86 23.18 -16.72
N GLY A 171 13.90 22.44 -17.83
CA GLY A 171 15.13 21.83 -18.34
C GLY A 171 15.61 20.66 -17.49
N HIS A 172 14.68 19.90 -16.90
CA HIS A 172 14.96 18.74 -16.05
C HIS A 172 14.28 17.48 -16.58
N ASP A 173 14.91 16.34 -16.32
CA ASP A 173 14.34 15.03 -16.64
C ASP A 173 13.57 14.47 -15.45
N ILE A 174 12.44 13.81 -15.70
CA ILE A 174 11.66 13.13 -14.66
C ILE A 174 11.11 11.78 -15.14
N LYS A 175 11.22 10.76 -14.30
CA LYS A 175 10.48 9.50 -14.45
C LYS A 175 9.36 9.44 -13.42
N VAL A 176 8.13 9.20 -13.86
CA VAL A 176 6.95 9.16 -12.98
C VAL A 176 6.31 7.77 -13.02
N GLU A 177 6.28 7.11 -11.87
CA GLU A 177 5.50 5.90 -11.61
C GLU A 177 4.05 6.29 -11.30
N THR A 178 3.11 5.73 -12.06
CA THR A 178 1.68 5.98 -11.88
C THR A 178 1.04 4.78 -11.22
N GLN A 179 0.48 4.94 -10.01
CA GLN A 179 -0.22 3.90 -9.26
C GLN A 179 -1.74 4.08 -9.44
N GLY A 180 -2.27 3.54 -10.55
CA GLY A 180 -3.64 3.77 -11.00
C GLY A 180 -4.58 2.58 -10.82
N SER A 181 -5.80 2.72 -11.35
CA SER A 181 -6.83 1.68 -11.39
C SER A 181 -6.41 0.46 -12.20
N VAL A 182 -5.55 0.65 -13.20
CA VAL A 182 -4.94 -0.40 -14.01
C VAL A 182 -3.65 -0.96 -13.39
N GLY A 183 -3.35 -0.62 -12.14
CA GLY A 183 -2.11 -0.97 -11.46
C GLY A 183 -0.98 0.01 -11.71
N SER A 184 0.21 -0.35 -11.23
CA SER A 184 1.41 0.47 -11.32
C SER A 184 2.02 0.40 -12.71
N GLN A 185 2.23 1.55 -13.32
CA GLN A 185 2.90 1.71 -14.62
C GLN A 185 4.18 2.54 -14.45
N ASN A 186 5.17 2.31 -15.32
CA ASN A 186 6.47 2.99 -15.29
C ASN A 186 7.18 2.91 -13.92
N THR A 187 7.10 1.75 -13.26
CA THR A 187 7.70 1.51 -11.94
C THR A 187 9.16 1.96 -11.90
N LEU A 188 9.53 2.70 -10.83
CA LEU A 188 10.91 3.17 -10.66
C LEU A 188 11.81 2.01 -10.23
N THR A 189 13.00 1.94 -10.81
CA THR A 189 14.04 0.98 -10.41
C THR A 189 14.92 1.56 -9.30
N ASP A 190 15.70 0.72 -8.63
CA ASP A 190 16.68 1.17 -7.64
C ASP A 190 17.71 2.12 -8.27
N GLU A 191 18.07 1.91 -9.53
CA GLU A 191 18.94 2.81 -10.31
C GLU A 191 18.29 4.18 -10.55
N ASP A 192 17.00 4.22 -10.90
CA ASP A 192 16.26 5.47 -11.07
C ASP A 192 16.26 6.27 -9.76
N ILE A 193 16.01 5.60 -8.65
CA ILE A 193 15.96 6.23 -7.32
C ILE A 193 17.37 6.68 -6.91
N ALA A 194 18.39 5.83 -7.09
CA ALA A 194 19.76 6.12 -6.71
C ALA A 194 20.32 7.33 -7.46
N ARG A 195 20.01 7.51 -8.75
CA ARG A 195 20.46 8.67 -9.54
C ARG A 195 19.58 9.92 -9.38
N ALA A 196 18.42 9.82 -8.73
CA ALA A 196 17.52 10.94 -8.55
C ALA A 196 18.07 11.99 -7.58
N ASP A 197 17.97 13.26 -7.97
CA ASP A 197 18.27 14.44 -7.16
C ASP A 197 17.16 14.70 -6.12
N ALA A 198 15.90 14.45 -6.50
CA ALA A 198 14.74 14.57 -5.62
C ALA A 198 13.59 13.64 -6.04
N VAL A 199 12.72 13.35 -5.07
CA VAL A 199 11.54 12.48 -5.17
C VAL A 199 10.29 13.33 -4.99
N ILE A 200 9.32 13.18 -5.89
CA ILE A 200 8.02 13.87 -5.85
C ILE A 200 6.92 12.84 -5.59
N ILE A 201 6.20 12.97 -4.49
CA ILE A 201 5.03 12.15 -4.19
C ILE A 201 3.78 13.01 -4.40
N ALA A 202 3.15 12.89 -5.56
CA ALA A 202 1.88 13.55 -5.85
C ALA A 202 0.73 12.56 -5.67
N ALA A 203 0.30 12.34 -4.43
CA ALA A 203 -0.64 11.28 -4.09
C ALA A 203 -1.76 11.74 -3.16
N ASP A 204 -2.96 11.24 -3.42
CA ASP A 204 -4.16 11.33 -2.56
C ASP A 204 -4.49 9.97 -1.92
N THR A 205 -3.55 9.04 -1.96
CA THR A 205 -3.60 7.73 -1.28
C THR A 205 -2.27 7.46 -0.60
N HIS A 206 -2.24 6.47 0.30
CA HIS A 206 -0.97 6.02 0.89
C HIS A 206 0.00 5.53 -0.19
N VAL A 207 1.26 5.97 -0.08
CA VAL A 207 2.40 5.55 -0.92
C VAL A 207 3.51 5.08 0.02
N ASP A 208 4.15 3.96 -0.32
CA ASP A 208 5.29 3.45 0.44
C ASP A 208 6.54 4.32 0.18
N LEU A 209 7.04 4.97 1.23
CA LEU A 209 8.16 5.89 1.16
C LEU A 209 9.50 5.24 1.56
N SER A 210 9.49 3.98 2.00
CA SER A 210 10.67 3.28 2.55
C SER A 210 11.87 3.30 1.59
N ARG A 211 11.61 3.11 0.29
CA ARG A 211 12.62 3.09 -0.77
C ARG A 211 13.28 4.44 -1.10
N PHE A 212 12.87 5.54 -0.46
CA PHE A 212 13.40 6.89 -0.72
C PHE A 212 14.26 7.46 0.41
N GLY A 213 14.69 6.60 1.35
CA GLY A 213 15.59 7.00 2.44
C GLY A 213 16.85 7.73 1.93
N GLY A 214 17.16 8.89 2.52
CA GLY A 214 18.31 9.70 2.15
C GLY A 214 18.13 10.58 0.91
N LYS A 215 16.94 10.60 0.28
CA LYS A 215 16.62 11.48 -0.86
C LYS A 215 15.83 12.72 -0.43
N ARG A 216 15.99 13.84 -1.15
CA ARG A 216 15.08 14.99 -1.02
C ARG A 216 13.68 14.55 -1.43
N LEU A 217 12.68 14.76 -0.58
CA LEU A 217 11.35 14.22 -0.79
C LEU A 217 10.29 15.31 -0.58
N TYR A 218 9.48 15.53 -1.60
CA TYR A 218 8.38 16.50 -1.59
C TYR A 218 7.03 15.78 -1.80
N GLU A 219 6.11 15.95 -0.86
CA GLU A 219 4.76 15.37 -0.93
C GLU A 219 3.72 16.43 -1.26
N THR A 220 2.76 16.09 -2.12
CA THR A 220 1.65 16.94 -2.53
C THR A 220 0.46 16.09 -3.03
N SER A 221 -0.67 16.74 -3.32
CA SER A 221 -1.85 16.06 -3.88
C SER A 221 -1.75 15.89 -5.40
N THR A 222 -2.50 14.94 -6.00
CA THR A 222 -2.57 14.86 -7.47
C THR A 222 -3.17 16.13 -8.06
N LYS A 223 -4.14 16.74 -7.37
CA LYS A 223 -4.76 18.00 -7.77
C LYS A 223 -3.73 19.13 -7.88
N ALA A 224 -2.88 19.30 -6.87
CA ALA A 224 -1.84 20.33 -6.89
C ALA A 224 -0.81 20.09 -8.01
N ALA A 225 -0.42 18.83 -8.24
CA ALA A 225 0.48 18.47 -9.33
C ALA A 225 -0.11 18.74 -10.72
N ILE A 226 -1.42 18.51 -10.91
CA ILE A 226 -2.12 18.80 -12.17
C ILE A 226 -2.12 20.30 -12.48
N HIS A 227 -2.41 21.15 -11.48
CA HIS A 227 -2.52 22.59 -11.70
C HIS A 227 -1.17 23.29 -11.76
N SER A 228 -0.18 22.79 -11.02
CA SER A 228 1.07 23.52 -10.74
C SER A 228 2.31 22.64 -10.89
N GLY A 229 2.36 21.79 -11.92
CA GLY A 229 3.43 20.80 -12.13
C GLY A 229 4.85 21.38 -12.07
N SER A 230 5.12 22.53 -12.71
CA SER A 230 6.43 23.21 -12.63
C SER A 230 6.76 23.66 -11.20
N ASN A 231 5.82 24.23 -10.47
CA ASN A 231 6.05 24.68 -9.09
C ASN A 231 6.31 23.50 -8.16
N VAL A 232 5.64 22.36 -8.39
CA VAL A 232 5.88 21.12 -7.65
C VAL A 232 7.30 20.60 -7.89
N VAL A 233 7.78 20.63 -9.14
CA VAL A 233 9.16 20.25 -9.47
C VAL A 233 10.17 21.20 -8.83
N THR A 234 9.92 22.51 -8.87
CA THR A 234 10.77 23.50 -8.19
C THR A 234 10.79 23.27 -6.68
N ALA A 235 9.63 23.07 -6.04
CA ALA A 235 9.53 22.83 -4.61
C ALA A 235 10.27 21.56 -4.17
N ALA A 236 10.30 20.53 -5.03
CA ALA A 236 11.06 19.31 -4.77
C ALA A 236 12.58 19.52 -4.71
N MET A 237 13.10 20.56 -5.36
CA MET A 237 14.52 20.90 -5.32
C MET A 237 14.95 21.34 -3.92
N ASP A 238 14.09 22.03 -3.19
CA ASP A 238 14.39 22.58 -1.85
C ASP A 238 13.80 21.75 -0.70
N ALA A 239 13.26 20.56 -1.03
CA ALA A 239 12.62 19.70 -0.07
C ALA A 239 13.61 19.06 0.93
N PRO A 240 13.17 18.78 2.17
CA PRO A 240 14.00 18.12 3.17
C PRO A 240 14.37 16.70 2.74
N VAL A 241 15.48 16.21 3.27
CA VAL A 241 15.93 14.83 3.04
C VAL A 241 15.09 13.87 3.88
N ALA A 242 14.40 12.94 3.23
CA ALA A 242 13.64 11.88 3.89
C ALA A 242 14.57 11.02 4.77
N GLY A 243 14.25 10.90 6.06
CA GLY A 243 15.07 10.20 7.05
C GLY A 243 16.18 11.06 7.69
N GLY A 244 16.25 12.36 7.36
CA GLY A 244 17.17 13.33 7.98
C GLY A 244 16.67 13.90 9.31
N SER A 245 16.41 13.06 10.31
CA SER A 245 16.39 13.46 11.72
C SER A 245 16.53 12.24 12.63
N ASN A 246 17.47 12.31 13.57
CA ASN A 246 17.84 11.36 14.63
C ASN A 246 18.94 10.35 14.29
N THR A 247 20.14 10.88 14.02
CA THR A 247 21.39 10.24 14.46
C THR A 247 21.61 10.48 15.95
N ASP A 248 20.76 9.89 16.80
CA ASP A 248 21.13 9.56 18.18
C ASP A 248 21.24 8.05 18.25
N GLY A 249 22.47 7.58 18.44
CA GLY A 249 22.90 6.18 18.36
C GLY A 249 22.42 5.27 19.48
N SER A 250 21.12 5.24 19.77
CA SER A 250 20.51 4.20 20.57
C SER A 250 19.17 3.77 19.97
N GLY A 251 19.22 3.12 18.81
CA GLY A 251 18.07 2.35 18.34
C GLY A 251 17.76 1.29 19.39
N GLY A 252 16.55 1.31 19.95
CA GLY A 252 16.15 0.29 20.90
C GLY A 252 16.19 -1.09 20.25
N TYR A 253 16.33 -2.14 21.05
CA TYR A 253 16.31 -3.53 20.55
C TYR A 253 15.10 -3.83 19.62
N LEU A 254 13.95 -3.19 19.87
CA LEU A 254 12.77 -3.29 19.00
C LEU A 254 12.98 -2.63 17.62
N ASP A 255 13.78 -1.57 17.52
CA ASP A 255 14.09 -0.90 16.26
C ASP A 255 15.04 -1.75 15.41
N GLU A 256 15.97 -2.48 16.04
CA GLU A 256 16.85 -3.43 15.36
C GLU A 256 16.06 -4.61 14.77
N VAL A 257 15.10 -5.15 15.53
CA VAL A 257 14.17 -6.18 15.04
C VAL A 257 13.33 -5.66 13.87
N LYS A 258 12.82 -4.42 13.94
CA LYS A 258 12.05 -3.80 12.85
C LYS A 258 12.89 -3.59 11.59
N ARG A 259 14.10 -3.06 11.72
CA ARG A 259 15.04 -2.84 10.59
C ARG A 259 15.38 -4.14 9.89
N ALA A 260 15.79 -5.16 10.66
CA ALA A 260 16.11 -6.48 10.09
C ALA A 260 14.92 -7.11 9.34
N LYS A 261 13.68 -6.85 9.77
CA LYS A 261 12.46 -7.29 9.09
C LYS A 261 12.21 -6.53 7.79
N ALA A 262 12.49 -5.23 7.76
CA ALA A 262 12.35 -4.38 6.58
C ALA A 262 13.37 -4.77 5.48
N ASP A 263 14.65 -4.88 5.83
CA ASP A 263 15.73 -5.25 4.90
C ASP A 263 15.46 -6.63 4.21
N ARG A 264 14.93 -7.58 4.98
CA ARG A 264 14.53 -8.91 4.48
C ARG A 264 13.27 -8.89 3.63
N SER A 265 12.46 -7.85 3.74
CA SER A 265 11.28 -7.66 2.90
C SER A 265 11.67 -7.09 1.53
N GLU A 266 12.61 -6.16 1.50
CA GLU A 266 13.11 -5.52 0.26
C GLU A 266 13.87 -6.49 -0.65
N SER A 267 14.66 -7.40 -0.08
CA SER A 267 15.46 -8.39 -0.84
C SER A 267 14.65 -9.50 -1.55
N ARG A 268 13.30 -9.49 -1.45
CA ARG A 268 12.44 -10.55 -2.02
C ARG A 268 11.96 -10.19 -3.42
N SER A 269 12.18 -11.08 -4.39
CA SER A 269 11.70 -10.93 -5.77
C SER A 269 11.00 -12.19 -6.31
N GLY A 270 10.31 -12.03 -7.44
CA GLY A 270 9.71 -13.14 -8.19
C GLY A 270 8.49 -13.80 -7.51
N PRO A 271 8.16 -15.06 -7.88
CA PRO A 271 6.99 -15.79 -7.37
C PRO A 271 6.93 -15.88 -5.85
N TYR A 272 8.09 -15.97 -5.21
CA TYR A 272 8.21 -16.04 -3.76
C TYR A 272 7.67 -14.77 -3.08
N LYS A 273 7.96 -13.59 -3.63
CA LYS A 273 7.39 -12.31 -3.16
C LYS A 273 5.87 -12.36 -3.18
N HIS A 274 5.27 -12.80 -4.29
CA HIS A 274 3.82 -12.84 -4.47
C HIS A 274 3.13 -13.77 -3.47
N LEU A 275 3.68 -14.97 -3.28
CA LEU A 275 3.17 -15.92 -2.29
C LEU A 275 3.20 -15.30 -0.88
N LEU A 276 4.34 -14.69 -0.50
CA LEU A 276 4.46 -14.06 0.81
C LEU A 276 3.56 -12.85 0.99
N THR A 277 3.28 -12.07 -0.06
CA THR A 277 2.27 -11.00 0.00
C THR A 277 0.93 -11.60 0.39
N GLY A 278 0.48 -12.65 -0.32
CA GLY A 278 -0.76 -13.35 0.00
C GLY A 278 -0.84 -13.80 1.45
N VAL A 279 0.18 -14.50 1.93
CA VAL A 279 0.23 -15.01 3.31
C VAL A 279 0.20 -13.86 4.33
N SER A 280 0.93 -12.78 4.06
CA SER A 280 1.02 -11.64 4.99
C SER A 280 -0.32 -10.91 5.14
N TYR A 281 -1.09 -10.78 4.06
CA TYR A 281 -2.43 -10.18 4.10
C TYR A 281 -3.51 -11.15 4.60
N MET A 282 -3.30 -12.45 4.47
CA MET A 282 -4.16 -13.49 5.05
C MET A 282 -4.04 -13.58 6.57
N LEU A 283 -2.83 -13.35 7.11
CA LEU A 283 -2.53 -13.53 8.53
C LEU A 283 -3.49 -12.79 9.48
N PRO A 284 -3.78 -11.48 9.34
CA PRO A 284 -4.70 -10.78 10.23
C PRO A 284 -6.11 -11.41 10.27
N VAL A 285 -6.59 -11.95 9.15
CA VAL A 285 -7.91 -12.57 9.04
C VAL A 285 -7.95 -13.88 9.83
N ILE A 286 -6.92 -14.72 9.70
CA ILE A 286 -6.84 -15.99 10.45
C ILE A 286 -6.65 -15.72 11.94
N VAL A 287 -5.85 -14.72 12.32
CA VAL A 287 -5.65 -14.36 13.73
C VAL A 287 -6.96 -13.92 14.37
N ALA A 288 -7.68 -13.00 13.71
CA ALA A 288 -9.00 -12.56 14.20
C ALA A 288 -9.97 -13.75 14.29
N GLY A 289 -10.08 -14.56 13.22
CA GLY A 289 -10.98 -15.71 13.19
C GLY A 289 -10.65 -16.76 14.24
N GLY A 290 -9.37 -17.13 14.36
CA GLY A 290 -8.92 -18.21 15.24
C GLY A 290 -9.08 -17.86 16.72
N LEU A 291 -8.79 -16.60 17.10
CA LEU A 291 -9.03 -16.13 18.47
C LEU A 291 -10.53 -16.05 18.79
N ILE A 292 -11.37 -15.63 17.85
CA ILE A 292 -12.82 -15.59 18.05
C ILE A 292 -13.42 -17.00 18.15
N ILE A 293 -12.98 -17.95 17.31
CA ILE A 293 -13.33 -19.37 17.44
C ILE A 293 -12.90 -19.89 18.81
N ALA A 294 -11.68 -19.58 19.23
CA ALA A 294 -11.17 -20.01 20.53
C ALA A 294 -12.04 -19.46 21.67
N LEU A 295 -12.44 -18.18 21.63
CA LEU A 295 -13.36 -17.59 22.61
C LEU A 295 -14.74 -18.27 22.60
N SER A 296 -15.22 -18.75 21.45
CA SER A 296 -16.49 -19.49 21.40
C SER A 296 -16.46 -20.75 22.26
N PHE A 297 -15.30 -21.40 22.39
CA PHE A 297 -15.15 -22.62 23.19
C PHE A 297 -15.31 -22.43 24.69
N VAL A 298 -15.24 -21.19 25.20
CA VAL A 298 -15.59 -20.85 26.59
C VAL A 298 -17.07 -21.19 26.86
N PHE A 299 -17.91 -21.13 25.82
CA PHE A 299 -19.34 -21.43 25.87
C PHE A 299 -19.68 -22.87 25.44
N GLY A 300 -18.66 -23.73 25.28
CA GLY A 300 -18.79 -25.10 24.78
C GLY A 300 -18.19 -25.28 23.37
N ILE A 301 -17.78 -26.51 23.04
CA ILE A 301 -17.13 -26.81 21.75
C ILE A 301 -18.10 -26.65 20.57
N ASN A 302 -19.36 -26.99 20.78
CA ASN A 302 -20.46 -26.82 19.83
C ASN A 302 -21.56 -25.98 20.50
N PRO A 303 -21.41 -24.65 20.55
CA PRO A 303 -22.40 -23.79 21.18
C PRO A 303 -23.73 -23.86 20.42
N GLU A 304 -24.84 -23.94 21.15
CA GLU A 304 -26.18 -24.06 20.58
C GLU A 304 -26.53 -22.85 19.69
N GLU A 305 -27.29 -23.08 18.62
CA GLU A 305 -27.73 -22.02 17.73
C GLU A 305 -28.49 -20.92 18.47
N GLY A 306 -28.23 -19.66 18.11
CA GLY A 306 -28.83 -18.49 18.76
C GLY A 306 -28.13 -18.03 20.04
N THR A 307 -27.14 -18.77 20.56
CA THR A 307 -26.33 -18.33 21.71
C THR A 307 -25.22 -17.36 21.30
N PHE A 308 -24.67 -16.63 22.27
CA PHE A 308 -23.49 -15.79 22.06
C PHE A 308 -22.28 -16.61 21.57
N GLY A 309 -22.10 -17.84 22.08
CA GLY A 309 -21.06 -18.75 21.61
C GLY A 309 -21.22 -19.10 20.12
N ALA A 310 -22.46 -19.37 19.66
CA ALA A 310 -22.72 -19.62 18.24
C ALA A 310 -22.49 -18.38 17.38
N ALA A 311 -22.79 -17.18 17.88
CA ALA A 311 -22.45 -15.94 17.19
C ALA A 311 -20.92 -15.77 17.03
N LEU A 312 -20.14 -16.07 18.08
CA LEU A 312 -18.67 -16.09 17.99
C LEU A 312 -18.19 -17.13 16.96
N MET A 313 -18.74 -18.35 16.99
CA MET A 313 -18.41 -19.38 16.00
C MET A 313 -18.76 -18.96 14.56
N ALA A 314 -19.88 -18.28 14.35
CA ALA A 314 -20.27 -17.75 13.05
C ALA A 314 -19.32 -16.64 12.57
N ILE A 315 -18.90 -15.73 13.46
CA ILE A 315 -17.94 -14.67 13.13
C ILE A 315 -16.56 -15.26 12.80
N GLY A 316 -16.04 -16.14 13.67
CA GLY A 316 -14.69 -16.67 13.54
C GLY A 316 -14.59 -17.78 12.49
N GLY A 317 -15.43 -18.81 12.61
CA GLY A 317 -15.45 -19.98 11.72
C GLY A 317 -16.19 -19.70 10.42
N GLY A 318 -17.43 -19.23 10.51
CA GLY A 318 -18.31 -19.04 9.36
C GLY A 318 -17.88 -17.91 8.42
N ALA A 319 -17.37 -16.80 8.96
CA ALA A 319 -16.93 -15.64 8.16
C ALA A 319 -15.41 -15.58 8.01
N ALA A 320 -14.65 -15.43 9.08
CA ALA A 320 -13.21 -15.16 8.99
C ALA A 320 -12.42 -16.35 8.41
N PHE A 321 -12.67 -17.59 8.87
CA PHE A 321 -11.98 -18.78 8.35
C PHE A 321 -12.34 -19.08 6.88
N THR A 322 -13.57 -18.82 6.46
CA THR A 322 -13.98 -18.94 5.05
C THR A 322 -13.21 -17.99 4.14
N LEU A 323 -12.76 -16.83 4.66
CA LEU A 323 -12.00 -15.84 3.89
C LEU A 323 -10.51 -16.17 3.73
N ILE A 324 -9.98 -17.19 4.41
CA ILE A 324 -8.54 -17.52 4.39
C ILE A 324 -8.04 -17.75 2.96
N VAL A 325 -8.64 -18.71 2.25
CA VAL A 325 -8.26 -19.08 0.88
C VAL A 325 -8.56 -17.95 -0.13
N PRO A 326 -9.74 -17.28 -0.08
CA PRO A 326 -10.00 -16.08 -0.88
C PRO A 326 -8.94 -15.00 -0.70
N VAL A 327 -8.64 -14.58 0.54
CA VAL A 327 -7.72 -13.48 0.85
C VAL A 327 -6.30 -13.83 0.40
N LEU A 328 -5.83 -15.05 0.68
CA LEU A 328 -4.56 -15.55 0.15
C LEU A 328 -4.48 -15.39 -1.37
N SER A 329 -5.44 -15.98 -2.09
CA SER A 329 -5.49 -15.97 -3.56
C SER A 329 -5.58 -14.54 -4.11
N GLY A 330 -6.46 -13.72 -3.53
CA GLY A 330 -6.67 -12.32 -3.87
C GLY A 330 -5.40 -11.48 -3.74
N PHE A 331 -4.65 -11.63 -2.65
CA PHE A 331 -3.44 -10.85 -2.42
C PHE A 331 -2.19 -11.39 -3.14
N ILE A 332 -2.16 -12.68 -3.52
CA ILE A 332 -1.19 -13.18 -4.51
C ILE A 332 -1.48 -12.52 -5.87
N ALA A 333 -2.73 -12.54 -6.32
CA ALA A 333 -3.13 -11.95 -7.59
C ALA A 333 -2.88 -10.43 -7.61
N PHE A 334 -3.17 -9.75 -6.51
CA PHE A 334 -2.85 -8.33 -6.30
C PHE A 334 -1.35 -8.06 -6.40
N SER A 335 -0.51 -8.90 -5.82
CA SER A 335 0.95 -8.74 -5.91
C SER A 335 1.49 -8.83 -7.35
N ILE A 336 0.74 -9.46 -8.26
CA ILE A 336 1.12 -9.67 -9.67
C ILE A 336 0.52 -8.60 -10.60
N ALA A 337 -0.76 -8.26 -10.39
CA ALA A 337 -1.56 -7.44 -11.29
C ALA A 337 -2.13 -6.17 -10.64
N ASP A 338 -1.72 -5.85 -9.41
CA ASP A 338 -2.27 -4.78 -8.56
C ASP A 338 -3.78 -4.91 -8.36
N ARG A 339 -4.49 -3.79 -8.17
CA ARG A 339 -5.94 -3.75 -7.92
C ARG A 339 -6.77 -4.60 -8.91
N PRO A 340 -6.49 -4.61 -10.23
CA PRO A 340 -7.19 -5.48 -11.18
C PRO A 340 -7.15 -6.99 -10.86
N GLY A 341 -6.12 -7.46 -10.15
CA GLY A 341 -6.00 -8.87 -9.77
C GLY A 341 -6.91 -9.29 -8.60
N LEU A 342 -7.43 -8.34 -7.81
CA LEU A 342 -8.17 -8.65 -6.58
C LEU A 342 -9.46 -9.42 -6.85
N ALA A 343 -10.32 -8.93 -7.75
CA ALA A 343 -11.60 -9.58 -8.04
C ALA A 343 -11.44 -11.04 -8.53
N PRO A 344 -10.67 -11.33 -9.59
CA PRO A 344 -10.48 -12.70 -10.05
C PRO A 344 -9.76 -13.57 -9.01
N GLY A 345 -8.85 -12.99 -8.22
CA GLY A 345 -8.13 -13.72 -7.18
C GLY A 345 -9.02 -14.11 -6.00
N LEU A 346 -9.84 -13.19 -5.48
CA LEU A 346 -10.78 -13.47 -4.37
C LEU A 346 -11.84 -14.47 -4.79
N ILE A 347 -12.45 -14.28 -5.97
CA ILE A 347 -13.50 -15.17 -6.49
C ILE A 347 -12.91 -16.55 -6.80
N GLY A 348 -11.76 -16.61 -7.46
CA GLY A 348 -11.06 -17.87 -7.73
C GLY A 348 -10.67 -18.60 -6.44
N GLY A 349 -10.22 -17.88 -5.42
CA GLY A 349 -9.89 -18.46 -4.11
C GLY A 349 -11.11 -19.01 -3.39
N MET A 350 -12.24 -18.31 -3.45
CA MET A 350 -13.53 -18.80 -2.93
C MET A 350 -13.99 -20.05 -3.70
N LEU A 351 -13.83 -20.05 -5.02
CA LEU A 351 -14.15 -21.21 -5.84
C LEU A 351 -13.25 -22.40 -5.51
N ALA A 352 -11.94 -22.19 -5.31
CA ALA A 352 -11.01 -23.23 -4.89
C ALA A 352 -11.39 -23.85 -3.53
N ALA A 353 -11.83 -23.03 -2.57
CA ALA A 353 -12.35 -23.51 -1.29
C ALA A 353 -13.61 -24.37 -1.49
N ASN A 354 -14.57 -23.90 -2.29
CA ASN A 354 -15.82 -24.62 -2.58
C ASN A 354 -15.61 -25.92 -3.37
N LEU A 355 -14.56 -25.98 -4.19
CA LEU A 355 -14.16 -27.19 -4.93
C LEU A 355 -13.32 -28.17 -4.09
N ASN A 356 -13.13 -27.90 -2.79
CA ASN A 356 -12.28 -28.68 -1.89
C ASN A 356 -10.82 -28.82 -2.37
N MET A 357 -10.32 -27.80 -3.07
CA MET A 357 -8.92 -27.74 -3.51
C MET A 357 -7.97 -27.26 -2.40
N GLY A 358 -8.51 -26.93 -1.22
CA GLY A 358 -7.77 -26.50 -0.04
C GLY A 358 -6.82 -25.32 -0.27
N PHE A 359 -5.79 -25.22 0.56
CA PHE A 359 -4.79 -24.16 0.48
C PHE A 359 -3.99 -24.17 -0.83
N LEU A 360 -3.66 -25.36 -1.37
CA LEU A 360 -2.96 -25.48 -2.67
C LEU A 360 -3.78 -24.88 -3.81
N GLY A 361 -5.09 -25.11 -3.81
CA GLY A 361 -6.02 -24.49 -4.74
C GLY A 361 -6.03 -22.97 -4.64
N GLY A 362 -5.96 -22.42 -3.41
CA GLY A 362 -5.83 -20.99 -3.18
C GLY A 362 -4.56 -20.39 -3.78
N ILE A 363 -3.41 -21.04 -3.58
CA ILE A 363 -2.14 -20.60 -4.19
C ILE A 363 -2.24 -20.63 -5.71
N LEU A 364 -2.68 -21.76 -6.28
CA LEU A 364 -2.82 -21.94 -7.72
C LEU A 364 -3.74 -20.87 -8.32
N SER A 365 -4.92 -20.70 -7.71
CA SER A 365 -5.89 -19.69 -8.10
C SER A 365 -5.29 -18.29 -8.06
N GLY A 366 -4.55 -17.94 -7.02
CA GLY A 366 -3.95 -16.61 -6.88
C GLY A 366 -2.94 -16.29 -7.97
N PHE A 367 -2.05 -17.23 -8.29
CA PHE A 367 -1.09 -17.07 -9.39
C PHE A 367 -1.81 -17.04 -10.74
N LEU A 368 -2.75 -17.95 -10.98
CA LEU A 368 -3.51 -18.00 -12.21
C LEU A 368 -4.29 -16.69 -12.42
N ALA A 369 -5.00 -16.22 -11.41
CA ALA A 369 -5.75 -14.96 -11.45
C ALA A 369 -4.86 -13.75 -11.67
N GLY A 370 -3.71 -13.67 -10.97
CA GLY A 370 -2.75 -12.60 -11.16
C GLY A 370 -2.22 -12.53 -12.59
N TYR A 371 -1.74 -13.65 -13.13
CA TYR A 371 -1.19 -13.68 -14.48
C TYR A 371 -2.25 -13.50 -15.57
N VAL A 372 -3.45 -14.05 -15.39
CA VAL A 372 -4.56 -13.85 -16.33
C VAL A 372 -5.01 -12.38 -16.31
N ALA A 373 -5.20 -11.78 -15.13
CA ALA A 373 -5.56 -10.37 -15.01
C ALA A 373 -4.49 -9.46 -15.64
N LYS A 374 -3.20 -9.75 -15.39
CA LYS A 374 -2.08 -9.06 -16.03
C LYS A 374 -2.11 -9.23 -17.55
N PHE A 375 -2.37 -10.43 -18.06
CA PHE A 375 -2.46 -10.70 -19.49
C PHE A 375 -3.61 -9.93 -20.14
N VAL A 376 -4.80 -9.94 -19.55
CA VAL A 376 -5.96 -9.18 -20.05
C VAL A 376 -5.63 -7.68 -20.04
N ARG A 377 -5.01 -7.17 -18.97
CA ARG A 377 -4.56 -5.78 -18.89
C ARG A 377 -3.57 -5.42 -20.00
N ASP A 378 -2.57 -6.26 -20.24
CA ASP A 378 -1.46 -5.91 -21.12
C ASP A 378 -1.77 -6.19 -22.61
N LYS A 379 -2.74 -7.06 -22.92
CA LYS A 379 -3.06 -7.47 -24.29
C LYS A 379 -4.40 -6.98 -24.82
N VAL A 380 -5.38 -6.65 -23.97
CA VAL A 380 -6.67 -6.12 -24.43
C VAL A 380 -6.58 -4.61 -24.51
N ASN A 381 -6.44 -4.08 -25.73
CA ASN A 381 -6.38 -2.64 -25.98
C ASN A 381 -7.77 -2.11 -26.29
N LEU A 382 -8.18 -1.06 -25.60
CA LEU A 382 -9.44 -0.36 -25.88
C LEU A 382 -9.16 1.00 -26.50
N PRO A 383 -10.08 1.55 -27.32
CA PRO A 383 -9.98 2.94 -27.74
C PRO A 383 -9.93 3.86 -26.52
N ALA A 384 -9.25 5.02 -26.62
CA ALA A 384 -9.01 5.93 -25.50
C ALA A 384 -10.27 6.30 -24.69
N ASN A 385 -11.42 6.41 -25.34
CA ASN A 385 -12.72 6.71 -24.72
C ASN A 385 -13.22 5.60 -23.77
N PHE A 386 -12.69 4.39 -23.89
CA PHE A 386 -13.12 3.20 -23.14
C PHE A 386 -12.03 2.63 -22.22
N GLU A 387 -10.84 3.22 -22.13
CA GLU A 387 -9.77 2.75 -21.25
C GLU A 387 -10.22 2.67 -19.77
N GLY A 388 -11.12 3.56 -19.34
CA GLY A 388 -11.73 3.51 -18.01
C GLY A 388 -12.57 2.25 -17.72
N LEU A 389 -13.12 1.59 -18.74
CA LEU A 389 -13.87 0.32 -18.58
C LEU A 389 -12.95 -0.87 -18.32
N LYS A 390 -11.67 -0.76 -18.65
CA LYS A 390 -10.73 -1.86 -18.58
C LYS A 390 -10.55 -2.40 -17.15
N PRO A 391 -10.24 -1.58 -16.13
CA PRO A 391 -10.14 -2.06 -14.75
C PRO A 391 -11.51 -2.28 -14.07
N VAL A 392 -12.57 -1.62 -14.53
CA VAL A 392 -13.90 -1.67 -13.90
C VAL A 392 -14.72 -2.87 -14.36
N LEU A 393 -14.65 -3.21 -15.64
CA LEU A 393 -15.53 -4.21 -16.26
C LEU A 393 -14.73 -5.32 -16.95
N VAL A 394 -13.80 -4.97 -17.84
CA VAL A 394 -13.17 -5.94 -18.75
C VAL A 394 -12.28 -6.93 -17.99
N ILE A 395 -11.36 -6.43 -17.16
CA ILE A 395 -10.47 -7.30 -16.38
C ILE A 395 -11.26 -8.13 -15.37
N PRO A 396 -12.13 -7.56 -14.51
CA PRO A 396 -12.92 -8.37 -13.57
C PRO A 396 -13.77 -9.43 -14.24
N LEU A 397 -14.39 -9.13 -15.40
CA LEU A 397 -15.22 -10.11 -16.12
C LEU A 397 -14.38 -11.21 -16.76
N LEU A 398 -13.44 -10.85 -17.64
CA LEU A 398 -12.69 -11.83 -18.43
C LEU A 398 -11.74 -12.64 -17.57
N ALA A 399 -11.01 -12.01 -16.65
CA ALA A 399 -10.08 -12.74 -15.81
C ALA A 399 -10.81 -13.72 -14.88
N THR A 400 -11.92 -13.29 -14.26
CA THR A 400 -12.71 -14.19 -13.38
C THR A 400 -13.32 -15.33 -14.16
N LEU A 401 -13.86 -15.07 -15.37
CA LEU A 401 -14.43 -16.12 -16.21
C LEU A 401 -13.38 -17.15 -16.62
N ILE A 402 -12.22 -16.70 -17.10
CA ILE A 402 -11.13 -17.59 -17.52
C ILE A 402 -10.62 -18.41 -16.33
N VAL A 403 -10.31 -17.76 -15.21
CA VAL A 403 -9.82 -18.43 -13.99
C VAL A 403 -10.86 -19.43 -13.48
N GLY A 404 -12.12 -19.02 -13.39
CA GLY A 404 -13.20 -19.87 -12.91
C GLY A 404 -13.40 -21.12 -13.77
N LEU A 405 -13.44 -20.97 -15.10
CA LEU A 405 -13.57 -22.10 -16.02
C LEU A 405 -12.37 -23.04 -15.93
N LEU A 406 -11.15 -22.51 -15.83
CA LEU A 406 -9.95 -23.34 -15.66
C LEU A 406 -9.95 -24.09 -14.33
N LEU A 407 -10.37 -23.45 -13.23
CA LEU A 407 -10.49 -24.11 -11.93
C LEU A 407 -11.55 -25.22 -11.96
N VAL A 408 -12.71 -24.99 -12.58
CA VAL A 408 -13.78 -26.00 -12.65
C VAL A 408 -13.40 -27.18 -13.54
N TYR A 409 -12.94 -26.90 -14.77
CA TYR A 409 -12.82 -27.94 -15.80
C TYR A 409 -11.42 -28.56 -15.91
N VAL A 410 -10.37 -27.84 -15.51
CA VAL A 410 -8.98 -28.27 -15.75
C VAL A 410 -8.29 -28.64 -14.43
N PHE A 411 -8.32 -27.75 -13.45
CA PHE A 411 -7.48 -27.89 -12.24
C PHE A 411 -8.21 -28.52 -11.04
N GLY A 412 -9.54 -28.41 -10.97
CA GLY A 412 -10.32 -28.80 -9.80
C GLY A 412 -10.10 -30.26 -9.39
N GLY A 413 -10.28 -31.19 -10.34
CA GLY A 413 -10.07 -32.62 -10.11
C GLY A 413 -8.63 -32.96 -9.68
N PRO A 414 -7.60 -32.61 -10.48
CA PRO A 414 -6.21 -32.94 -10.14
C PRO A 414 -5.73 -32.35 -8.80
N VAL A 415 -6.05 -31.09 -8.51
CA VAL A 415 -5.59 -30.44 -7.27
C VAL A 415 -6.32 -31.00 -6.06
N ARG A 416 -7.62 -31.25 -6.18
CA ARG A 416 -8.40 -31.91 -5.12
C ARG A 416 -7.82 -33.30 -4.80
N PHE A 417 -7.49 -34.10 -5.82
CA PHE A 417 -6.85 -35.41 -5.63
C PHE A 417 -5.54 -35.31 -4.86
N ILE A 418 -4.69 -34.34 -5.20
CA ILE A 418 -3.42 -34.08 -4.48
C ILE A 418 -3.70 -33.69 -3.03
N MET A 419 -4.68 -32.81 -2.81
CA MET A 419 -5.05 -32.36 -1.47
C MET A 419 -5.61 -33.48 -0.61
N GLU A 420 -6.54 -34.28 -1.12
CA GLU A 420 -7.09 -35.43 -0.39
C GLU A 420 -5.98 -36.43 -0.05
N GLY A 421 -5.09 -36.74 -1.01
CA GLY A 421 -3.94 -37.60 -0.77
C GLY A 421 -2.98 -37.05 0.30
N LEU A 422 -2.70 -35.75 0.28
CA LEU A 422 -1.88 -35.08 1.29
C LEU A 422 -2.56 -35.12 2.66
N THR A 423 -3.86 -34.83 2.73
CA THR A 423 -4.63 -34.86 3.97
C THR A 423 -4.63 -36.26 4.56
N THR A 424 -4.98 -37.28 3.77
CA THR A 424 -4.95 -38.68 4.23
C THR A 424 -3.55 -39.10 4.67
N TYR A 425 -2.50 -38.68 3.96
CA TYR A 425 -1.12 -38.97 4.36
C TYR A 425 -0.79 -38.33 5.72
N LEU A 426 -1.15 -37.06 5.93
CA LEU A 426 -0.87 -36.33 7.17
C LEU A 426 -1.71 -36.83 8.35
N GLU A 427 -2.98 -37.19 8.14
CA GLU A 427 -3.85 -37.79 9.16
C GLU A 427 -3.39 -39.20 9.55
N GLY A 428 -2.86 -39.95 8.59
CA GLY A 428 -2.29 -41.29 8.81
C GLY A 428 -0.92 -41.28 9.49
N LEU A 429 -0.30 -40.11 9.71
CA LEU A 429 0.98 -40.02 10.41
C LEU A 429 0.81 -40.43 11.87
N SER A 430 1.43 -41.54 12.23
CA SER A 430 1.53 -42.01 13.61
C SER A 430 2.97 -42.39 13.96
N GLY A 431 3.27 -42.44 15.25
CA GLY A 431 4.59 -42.82 15.78
C GLY A 431 5.73 -41.97 15.19
N THR A 432 6.77 -42.63 14.68
CA THR A 432 8.03 -42.00 14.25
C THR A 432 7.86 -40.96 13.14
N ASN A 433 6.93 -41.15 12.19
CA ASN A 433 6.80 -40.23 11.05
C ASN A 433 6.18 -38.88 11.46
N ALA A 434 5.24 -38.88 12.42
CA ALA A 434 4.70 -37.65 12.99
C ALA A 434 5.78 -36.86 13.74
N VAL A 435 6.62 -37.56 14.51
CA VAL A 435 7.77 -36.97 15.22
C VAL A 435 8.78 -36.38 14.25
N LEU A 436 9.09 -37.09 13.15
CA LEU A 436 10.02 -36.60 12.12
C LEU A 436 9.49 -35.35 11.42
N LEU A 437 8.20 -35.31 11.08
CA LEU A 437 7.57 -34.11 10.52
C LEU A 437 7.68 -32.94 11.50
N GLY A 438 7.35 -33.17 12.78
CA GLY A 438 7.50 -32.17 13.83
C GLY A 438 8.93 -31.66 13.97
N LEU A 439 9.92 -32.55 13.89
CA LEU A 439 11.33 -32.21 13.94
C LEU A 439 11.73 -31.28 12.79
N ILE A 440 11.33 -31.60 11.57
CA ILE A 440 11.64 -30.81 10.37
C ILE A 440 10.97 -29.44 10.44
N LEU A 441 9.65 -29.39 10.72
CA LEU A 441 8.91 -28.14 10.83
C LEU A 441 9.46 -27.27 11.97
N GLY A 442 9.79 -27.89 13.11
CA GLY A 442 10.39 -27.20 14.23
C GLY A 442 11.76 -26.62 13.90
N ALA A 443 12.63 -27.39 13.24
CA ALA A 443 13.93 -26.90 12.79
C ALA A 443 13.78 -25.69 11.86
N MET A 444 12.90 -25.78 10.85
CA MET A 444 12.65 -24.72 9.87
C MET A 444 12.24 -23.40 10.53
N MET A 445 11.50 -23.44 11.64
CA MET A 445 11.10 -22.24 12.37
C MET A 445 12.28 -21.46 12.96
N ALA A 446 13.41 -22.10 13.28
CA ALA A 446 14.56 -21.44 13.88
C ALA A 446 15.69 -21.11 12.89
N VAL A 447 15.69 -21.69 11.70
CA VAL A 447 16.79 -21.56 10.71
C VAL A 447 17.15 -20.11 10.43
N ASP A 448 16.14 -19.25 10.24
CA ASP A 448 16.36 -17.86 9.86
C ASP A 448 15.52 -16.86 10.67
N MET A 449 14.79 -17.29 11.70
CA MET A 449 14.06 -16.43 12.65
C MET A 449 13.15 -15.41 11.94
N GLY A 450 12.12 -15.90 11.25
CA GLY A 450 11.18 -15.07 10.47
C GLY A 450 11.62 -14.77 9.02
N GLY A 451 12.69 -15.43 8.57
CA GLY A 451 13.13 -15.40 7.18
C GLY A 451 12.33 -16.39 6.30
N PRO A 452 12.82 -16.68 5.08
CA PRO A 452 12.10 -17.52 4.14
C PRO A 452 11.74 -18.94 4.59
N VAL A 453 12.66 -19.63 5.27
CA VAL A 453 12.48 -21.01 5.71
C VAL A 453 11.44 -21.07 6.83
N ASN A 454 11.53 -20.18 7.81
CA ASN A 454 10.53 -20.03 8.86
C ASN A 454 9.15 -19.73 8.26
N LYS A 455 9.06 -18.73 7.36
CA LYS A 455 7.79 -18.37 6.73
C LYS A 455 7.21 -19.51 5.88
N ALA A 456 8.04 -20.31 5.24
CA ALA A 456 7.57 -21.48 4.49
C ALA A 456 6.94 -22.52 5.42
N ALA A 457 7.60 -22.87 6.54
CA ALA A 457 7.04 -23.79 7.53
C ALA A 457 5.73 -23.25 8.14
N TYR A 458 5.70 -21.95 8.48
CA TYR A 458 4.50 -21.30 8.98
C TYR A 458 3.36 -21.29 7.95
N THR A 459 3.67 -20.93 6.70
CA THR A 459 2.69 -20.91 5.60
C THR A 459 2.10 -22.30 5.34
N PHE A 460 2.93 -23.34 5.40
CA PHE A 460 2.48 -24.72 5.31
C PHE A 460 1.51 -25.05 6.45
N ALA A 461 1.92 -24.84 7.70
CA ALA A 461 1.10 -25.18 8.86
C ALA A 461 -0.22 -24.40 8.93
N VAL A 462 -0.20 -23.11 8.59
CA VAL A 462 -1.41 -22.28 8.59
C VAL A 462 -2.35 -22.62 7.43
N GLY A 463 -1.81 -23.01 6.27
CA GLY A 463 -2.59 -23.47 5.14
C GLY A 463 -3.38 -24.75 5.45
N LEU A 464 -2.79 -25.63 6.27
CA LEU A 464 -3.43 -26.86 6.74
C LEU A 464 -4.60 -26.63 7.71
N LEU A 465 -4.72 -25.45 8.33
CA LEU A 465 -5.89 -25.10 9.14
C LEU A 465 -7.18 -25.07 8.30
N ALA A 466 -7.08 -24.67 7.02
CA ALA A 466 -8.23 -24.66 6.11
C ALA A 466 -8.77 -26.06 5.80
N THR A 467 -7.96 -27.11 6.05
CA THR A 467 -8.35 -28.51 5.91
C THR A 467 -8.51 -29.22 7.26
N ASN A 468 -8.68 -28.47 8.35
CA ASN A 468 -8.84 -28.99 9.72
C ASN A 468 -7.64 -29.81 10.25
N LEU A 469 -6.44 -29.59 9.70
CA LEU A 469 -5.21 -30.25 10.15
C LEU A 469 -4.45 -29.35 11.12
N TYR A 470 -4.67 -29.57 12.41
CA TYR A 470 -4.23 -28.67 13.49
C TYR A 470 -2.88 -29.03 14.12
N ALA A 471 -2.39 -30.26 13.97
CA ALA A 471 -1.15 -30.71 14.60
C ALA A 471 0.12 -29.99 14.09
N PRO A 472 0.31 -29.78 12.76
CA PRO A 472 1.46 -29.02 12.25
C PRO A 472 1.51 -27.58 12.78
N MET A 473 0.34 -26.96 12.99
CA MET A 473 0.25 -25.62 13.56
C MET A 473 0.74 -25.58 15.01
N ALA A 474 0.39 -26.58 15.83
CA ALA A 474 0.88 -26.70 17.19
C ALA A 474 2.41 -26.81 17.22
N ALA A 475 2.98 -27.70 16.39
CA ALA A 475 4.42 -27.91 16.31
C ALA A 475 5.17 -26.64 15.91
N VAL A 476 4.70 -25.96 14.87
CA VAL A 476 5.30 -24.72 14.35
C VAL A 476 5.21 -23.59 15.37
N MET A 477 4.05 -23.41 16.03
CA MET A 477 3.90 -22.32 17.00
C MET A 477 4.80 -22.55 18.22
N ALA A 478 4.77 -23.74 18.81
CA ALA A 478 5.63 -24.09 19.94
C ALA A 478 7.11 -23.91 19.59
N ALA A 479 7.53 -24.42 18.43
CA ALA A 479 8.92 -24.36 17.99
C ALA A 479 9.40 -22.93 17.71
N GLY A 480 8.54 -22.04 17.22
CA GLY A 480 8.92 -20.63 17.00
C GLY A 480 9.02 -19.81 18.29
N MET A 481 8.45 -20.28 19.40
CA MET A 481 8.59 -19.62 20.72
C MET A 481 9.95 -19.90 21.36
N THR A 482 10.55 -21.06 21.10
CA THR A 482 11.76 -21.51 21.82
C THR A 482 13.03 -20.71 21.55
N PRO A 483 13.32 -20.15 20.36
CA PRO A 483 14.56 -19.38 20.14
C PRO A 483 14.68 -18.16 21.07
N PRO A 484 13.72 -17.22 21.09
CA PRO A 484 13.81 -16.07 21.99
C PRO A 484 13.66 -16.44 23.47
N LEU A 485 12.83 -17.42 23.83
CA LEU A 485 12.71 -17.91 25.22
C LEU A 485 14.02 -18.54 25.73
N GLY A 486 14.64 -19.37 24.90
CA GLY A 486 15.87 -20.07 25.24
C GLY A 486 17.06 -19.11 25.36
N LEU A 487 17.14 -18.10 24.51
CA LEU A 487 18.15 -17.05 24.60
C LEU A 487 17.96 -16.19 25.84
N ALA A 488 16.72 -15.80 26.17
CA ALA A 488 16.40 -15.11 27.41
C ALA A 488 16.82 -15.94 28.64
N LEU A 489 16.56 -17.25 28.63
CA LEU A 489 16.99 -18.14 29.70
C LEU A 489 18.52 -18.29 29.75
N ALA A 490 19.19 -18.36 28.60
CA ALA A 490 20.65 -18.46 28.52
C ALA A 490 21.34 -17.24 29.15
N THR A 491 20.81 -16.03 28.95
CA THR A 491 21.36 -14.81 29.57
C THR A 491 21.20 -14.81 31.08
N LEU A 492 20.13 -15.40 31.61
CA LEU A 492 19.93 -15.57 33.05
C LEU A 492 20.88 -16.61 33.65
N ILE A 493 21.05 -17.76 32.97
CA ILE A 493 21.93 -18.86 33.43
C ILE A 493 23.40 -18.44 33.40
N SER A 494 23.83 -17.72 32.37
CA SER A 494 25.25 -17.48 32.12
C SER A 494 25.58 -16.05 31.69
N LYS A 495 25.18 -15.08 32.52
CA LYS A 495 25.44 -13.63 32.31
C LYS A 495 26.85 -13.32 31.81
N LYS A 496 27.88 -14.01 32.33
CA LYS A 496 29.29 -13.82 31.96
C LYS A 496 29.63 -14.08 30.49
N HIS A 497 28.81 -14.83 29.76
CA HIS A 497 29.03 -15.15 28.33
C HIS A 497 28.26 -14.23 27.37
N PHE A 498 27.51 -13.26 27.91
CA PHE A 498 26.71 -12.31 27.14
C PHE A 498 27.18 -10.88 27.45
N ASN A 499 27.26 -10.04 26.43
CA ASN A 499 27.54 -8.63 26.61
C ASN A 499 26.32 -7.90 27.24
N GLN A 500 26.50 -6.66 27.67
CA GLN A 500 25.44 -5.91 28.35
C GLN A 500 24.21 -5.70 27.47
N ALA A 501 24.40 -5.48 26.17
CA ALA A 501 23.30 -5.35 25.21
C ALA A 501 22.49 -6.65 25.06
N GLU A 502 23.18 -7.80 24.95
CA GLU A 502 22.57 -9.14 24.90
C GLU A 502 21.82 -9.47 26.19
N GLN A 503 22.34 -9.06 27.36
CA GLN A 503 21.66 -9.27 28.63
C GLN A 503 20.35 -8.48 28.74
N GLU A 504 20.34 -7.21 28.35
CA GLU A 504 19.11 -6.40 28.31
C GLU A 504 18.13 -6.88 27.23
N ALA A 505 18.65 -7.27 26.06
CA ALA A 505 17.88 -7.91 25.00
C ALA A 505 17.18 -9.18 25.48
N GLY A 506 17.77 -9.92 26.44
CA GLY A 506 17.17 -11.15 26.98
C GLY A 506 15.81 -10.91 27.64
N LYS A 507 15.62 -9.76 28.31
CA LYS A 507 14.34 -9.41 28.93
C LYS A 507 13.26 -9.12 27.89
N VAL A 508 13.63 -8.50 26.77
CA VAL A 508 12.69 -8.22 25.69
C VAL A 508 12.39 -9.50 24.90
N ALA A 509 13.41 -10.33 24.67
CA ALA A 509 13.28 -11.62 24.00
C ALA A 509 12.30 -12.55 24.74
N SER A 510 12.28 -12.57 26.08
CA SER A 510 11.31 -13.40 26.81
C SER A 510 9.86 -13.03 26.49
N VAL A 511 9.53 -11.73 26.47
CA VAL A 511 8.18 -11.24 26.14
C VAL A 511 7.80 -11.54 24.70
N LEU A 512 8.73 -11.31 23.77
CA LEU A 512 8.52 -11.64 22.35
C LEU A 512 8.35 -13.16 22.14
N GLY A 513 9.12 -13.98 22.86
CA GLY A 513 9.04 -15.43 22.79
C GLY A 513 7.72 -16.00 23.33
N ILE A 514 7.25 -15.49 24.47
CA ILE A 514 5.92 -15.81 25.00
C ILE A 514 4.83 -15.47 23.97
N SER A 515 5.04 -14.42 23.18
CA SER A 515 4.10 -13.94 22.15
C SER A 515 4.25 -14.63 20.79
N PHE A 516 5.09 -15.68 20.66
CA PHE A 516 5.38 -16.34 19.38
C PHE A 516 5.95 -15.37 18.32
N ILE A 517 6.85 -14.49 18.75
CA ILE A 517 7.63 -13.60 17.87
C ILE A 517 9.08 -14.11 17.86
N THR A 518 9.37 -15.02 16.92
CA THR A 518 10.69 -15.66 16.79
C THR A 518 11.80 -14.65 16.48
N GLU A 519 11.46 -13.51 15.87
CA GLU A 519 12.38 -12.43 15.51
C GLU A 519 13.13 -11.82 16.70
N GLY A 520 12.66 -12.02 17.94
CA GLY A 520 13.43 -11.65 19.15
C GLY A 520 14.81 -12.34 19.23
N ALA A 521 15.03 -13.43 18.50
CA ALA A 521 16.35 -14.06 18.46
C ALA A 521 17.33 -13.38 17.47
N ILE A 522 16.85 -12.53 16.55
CA ILE A 522 17.69 -11.94 15.47
C ILE A 522 18.89 -11.17 16.02
N PRO A 523 18.76 -10.23 16.98
CA PRO A 523 19.91 -9.43 17.43
C PRO A 523 21.00 -10.29 18.09
N PHE A 524 20.62 -11.39 18.74
CA PHE A 524 21.57 -12.36 19.26
C PHE A 524 22.28 -13.05 18.09
N ALA A 525 21.52 -13.60 17.14
CA ALA A 525 22.07 -14.34 16.00
C ALA A 525 22.94 -13.48 15.08
N ALA A 526 22.64 -12.20 14.91
CA ALA A 526 23.47 -11.26 14.17
C ALA A 526 24.85 -11.08 14.84
N ASN A 527 24.88 -11.07 16.17
CA ASN A 527 26.10 -10.88 16.96
C ASN A 527 26.92 -12.16 17.19
N ASP A 528 26.32 -13.36 17.11
CA ASP A 528 27.02 -14.65 17.31
C ASP A 528 26.33 -15.83 16.56
N PRO A 529 26.29 -15.78 15.22
CA PRO A 529 25.44 -16.68 14.41
C PRO A 529 25.84 -18.15 14.56
N LEU A 530 27.15 -18.43 14.60
CA LEU A 530 27.69 -19.79 14.62
C LEU A 530 27.31 -20.57 15.88
N ARG A 531 26.99 -19.89 16.98
CA ARG A 531 26.66 -20.53 18.26
C ARG A 531 25.17 -20.49 18.53
N ILE A 532 24.49 -19.45 18.08
CA ILE A 532 23.07 -19.24 18.36
C ILE A 532 22.21 -20.03 17.39
N LEU A 533 22.49 -19.99 16.09
CA LEU A 533 21.63 -20.67 15.10
C LEU A 533 21.55 -22.19 15.36
N PRO A 534 22.66 -22.93 15.57
CA PRO A 534 22.55 -24.37 15.84
C PRO A 534 21.79 -24.68 17.14
N ALA A 535 21.96 -23.86 18.19
CA ALA A 535 21.27 -24.04 19.46
C ALA A 535 19.75 -23.82 19.32
N CYS A 536 19.36 -22.75 18.63
CA CYS A 536 17.96 -22.45 18.35
C CYS A 536 17.31 -23.53 17.47
N ILE A 537 18.01 -23.98 16.41
CA ILE A 537 17.53 -25.04 15.53
C ILE A 537 17.31 -26.34 16.33
N ALA A 538 18.27 -26.73 17.17
CA ALA A 538 18.13 -27.94 17.98
C ALA A 538 16.94 -27.88 18.95
N GLY A 539 16.79 -26.76 19.67
CA GLY A 539 15.67 -26.59 20.59
C GLY A 539 14.31 -26.58 19.90
N SER A 540 14.17 -25.83 18.81
CA SER A 540 12.92 -25.76 18.04
C SER A 540 12.57 -27.09 17.37
N ALA A 541 13.57 -27.81 16.85
CA ALA A 541 13.38 -29.14 16.27
C ALA A 541 12.84 -30.13 17.32
N VAL A 542 13.43 -30.16 18.52
CA VAL A 542 12.95 -31.04 19.60
C VAL A 542 11.56 -30.64 20.06
N THR A 543 11.25 -29.35 20.17
CA THR A 543 9.89 -28.91 20.52
C THR A 543 8.86 -29.34 19.48
N GLY A 544 9.13 -29.17 18.20
CA GLY A 544 8.22 -29.62 17.14
C GLY A 544 8.02 -31.13 17.16
N ALA A 545 9.11 -31.90 17.35
CA ALA A 545 9.08 -33.34 17.48
C ALA A 545 8.22 -33.80 18.67
N LEU A 546 8.41 -33.19 19.85
CA LEU A 546 7.63 -33.48 21.06
C LEU A 546 6.16 -33.08 20.91
N SER A 547 5.88 -31.93 20.31
CA SER A 547 4.52 -31.47 20.06
C SER A 547 3.72 -32.48 19.22
N MET A 548 4.34 -33.01 18.14
CA MET A 548 3.72 -34.07 17.33
C MET A 548 3.68 -35.41 18.06
N ALA A 549 4.70 -35.76 18.85
CA ALA A 549 4.73 -37.00 19.64
C ALA A 549 3.59 -37.05 20.68
N PHE A 550 3.30 -35.90 21.29
CA PHE A 550 2.24 -35.75 22.28
C PHE A 550 0.85 -35.56 21.68
N GLY A 551 0.74 -35.55 20.34
CA GLY A 551 -0.52 -35.30 19.65
C GLY A 551 -1.11 -33.94 19.99
N CYS A 552 -0.28 -32.91 20.19
CA CYS A 552 -0.78 -31.57 20.43
C CYS A 552 -1.39 -31.01 19.15
N THR A 553 -2.56 -30.39 19.27
CA THR A 553 -3.22 -29.68 18.17
C THR A 553 -3.50 -28.25 18.58
N LEU A 554 -3.54 -27.35 17.60
CA LEU A 554 -3.72 -25.92 17.84
C LEU A 554 -4.59 -25.31 16.73
N ARG A 555 -5.70 -24.69 17.14
CA ARG A 555 -6.68 -24.10 16.22
C ARG A 555 -6.41 -22.63 15.91
N ALA A 556 -5.65 -21.94 16.77
CA ALA A 556 -5.28 -20.54 16.56
C ALA A 556 -3.88 -20.44 15.91
N PRO A 557 -3.72 -19.63 14.85
CA PRO A 557 -2.45 -19.54 14.12
C PRO A 557 -1.39 -18.66 14.82
N HIS A 558 -1.77 -17.99 15.91
CA HIS A 558 -0.96 -16.97 16.58
C HIS A 558 -1.45 -16.72 18.01
N GLY A 559 -0.64 -16.01 18.80
CA GLY A 559 -0.94 -15.62 20.18
C GLY A 559 -0.08 -16.32 21.23
N GLY A 560 0.82 -17.24 20.84
CA GLY A 560 1.81 -17.83 21.74
C GLY A 560 1.19 -18.42 23.02
N VAL A 561 1.77 -18.12 24.17
CA VAL A 561 1.27 -18.59 25.49
C VAL A 561 -0.14 -18.07 25.77
N PHE A 562 -0.54 -16.91 25.24
CA PHE A 562 -1.86 -16.33 25.51
C PHE A 562 -3.01 -17.21 25.02
N VAL A 563 -2.77 -18.04 23.99
CA VAL A 563 -3.76 -19.01 23.50
C VAL A 563 -4.00 -20.15 24.50
N LEU A 564 -3.02 -20.47 25.35
CA LEU A 564 -3.15 -21.56 26.33
C LEU A 564 -4.21 -21.29 27.40
N ALA A 565 -4.53 -20.01 27.64
CA ALA A 565 -5.59 -19.61 28.55
C ALA A 565 -6.99 -19.83 27.96
N ILE A 566 -7.09 -20.08 26.64
CA ILE A 566 -8.36 -20.24 25.97
C ILE A 566 -8.75 -21.73 25.95
N PRO A 567 -9.89 -22.11 26.55
CA PRO A 567 -10.33 -23.51 26.59
C PRO A 567 -10.40 -24.12 25.19
N ASN A 568 -9.91 -25.36 25.03
CA ASN A 568 -9.97 -26.14 23.79
C ASN A 568 -9.28 -25.51 22.56
N ALA A 569 -8.55 -24.41 22.72
CA ALA A 569 -7.75 -23.83 21.64
C ALA A 569 -6.51 -24.69 21.33
N VAL A 570 -5.98 -25.34 22.38
CA VAL A 570 -4.85 -26.28 22.33
C VAL A 570 -5.28 -27.59 22.98
N GLU A 571 -5.10 -28.70 22.28
CA GLU A 571 -5.25 -30.04 22.88
C GLU A 571 -3.94 -30.47 23.56
N ASN A 572 -4.04 -31.20 24.66
CA ASN A 572 -2.90 -31.65 25.46
C ASN A 572 -2.04 -30.49 26.01
N VAL A 573 -2.67 -29.42 26.52
CA VAL A 573 -2.03 -28.19 27.03
C VAL A 573 -0.82 -28.45 27.93
N GLY A 574 -0.93 -29.38 28.88
CA GLY A 574 0.17 -29.70 29.80
C GLY A 574 1.41 -30.23 29.07
N LEU A 575 1.22 -31.17 28.15
CA LEU A 575 2.30 -31.72 27.33
C LEU A 575 2.84 -30.71 26.32
N TYR A 576 1.98 -29.80 25.83
CA TYR A 576 2.39 -28.69 24.98
C TYR A 576 3.34 -27.71 25.70
N ILE A 577 3.02 -27.36 26.95
CA ILE A 577 3.89 -26.54 27.81
C ILE A 577 5.21 -27.27 28.05
N VAL A 578 5.18 -28.59 28.31
CA VAL A 578 6.40 -29.41 28.46
C VAL A 578 7.25 -29.36 27.20
N ALA A 579 6.67 -29.51 26.00
CA ALA A 579 7.40 -29.45 24.74
C ALA A 579 8.11 -28.08 24.55
N ILE A 580 7.44 -26.97 24.87
CA ILE A 580 8.03 -25.62 24.82
C ILE A 580 9.15 -25.48 25.86
N ALA A 581 8.93 -25.94 27.09
CA ALA A 581 9.90 -25.85 28.17
C ALA A 581 11.17 -26.65 27.84
N VAL A 582 11.03 -27.86 27.31
CA VAL A 582 12.16 -28.72 26.92
C VAL A 582 12.99 -28.07 25.81
N GLY A 583 12.39 -27.59 24.72
CA GLY A 583 13.17 -26.93 23.66
C GLY A 583 13.76 -25.59 24.08
N THR A 584 13.10 -24.87 24.99
CA THR A 584 13.64 -23.66 25.63
C THR A 584 14.90 -23.99 26.43
N LEU A 585 14.86 -25.05 27.25
CA LEU A 585 16.02 -25.55 28.00
C LEU A 585 17.14 -26.01 27.07
N ILE A 586 16.83 -26.77 26.02
CA ILE A 586 17.83 -27.21 25.03
C ILE A 586 18.49 -26.02 24.35
N THR A 587 17.71 -25.05 23.88
CA THR A 587 18.23 -23.82 23.28
C THR A 587 19.16 -23.10 24.26
N ALA A 588 18.75 -22.96 25.52
CA ALA A 588 19.51 -22.25 26.54
C ALA A 588 20.84 -22.96 26.86
N LEU A 589 20.78 -24.24 27.18
CA LEU A 589 21.95 -25.05 27.54
C LEU A 589 22.91 -25.20 26.37
N ALA A 590 22.41 -25.45 25.15
CA ALA A 590 23.25 -25.53 23.95
C ALA A 590 23.93 -24.19 23.67
N THR A 591 23.23 -23.06 23.82
CA THR A 591 23.83 -21.72 23.64
C THR A 591 24.95 -21.48 24.65
N VAL A 592 24.71 -21.77 25.93
CA VAL A 592 25.71 -21.60 26.99
C VAL A 592 26.91 -22.52 26.75
N GLN A 593 26.66 -23.78 26.38
CA GLN A 593 27.72 -24.76 26.12
C GLN A 593 28.58 -24.39 24.91
N LEU A 594 27.95 -23.95 23.81
CA LEU A 594 28.66 -23.52 22.61
C LEU A 594 29.49 -22.26 22.86
N LYS A 595 28.98 -21.29 23.62
CA LYS A 595 29.73 -20.09 24.04
C LYS A 595 30.86 -20.42 25.04
N HIS A 596 30.72 -21.49 25.81
CA HIS A 596 31.76 -21.97 26.72
C HIS A 596 32.89 -22.70 25.97
N TRP A 597 32.57 -23.63 25.07
CA TRP A 597 33.56 -24.37 24.27
C TRP A 597 34.26 -23.49 23.24
N PHE A 598 33.54 -22.53 22.68
CA PHE A 598 34.08 -21.56 21.74
C PHE A 598 33.87 -20.17 22.35
N PRO A 599 34.77 -19.67 23.21
CA PRO A 599 34.68 -18.31 23.71
C PRO A 599 34.82 -17.29 22.56
N ARG A 600 34.19 -16.11 22.66
CA ARG A 600 34.48 -14.99 21.73
C ARG A 600 35.98 -14.67 21.85
N LYS A 601 36.73 -14.68 20.74
CA LYS A 601 38.07 -14.07 20.73
C LYS A 601 37.87 -12.62 21.16
N LYS A 602 38.48 -12.20 22.29
CA LYS A 602 38.57 -10.77 22.61
C LYS A 602 39.21 -10.11 21.39
N ALA A 603 38.52 -9.16 20.77
CA ALA A 603 39.18 -8.27 19.83
C ALA A 603 40.35 -7.68 20.61
N ILE A 604 41.58 -8.00 20.18
CA ILE A 604 42.78 -7.37 20.71
C ILE A 604 42.57 -5.90 20.38
N ALA A 605 42.34 -5.08 21.41
CA ALA A 605 42.37 -3.64 21.25
C ALA A 605 43.74 -3.33 20.64
N ALA A 606 43.75 -2.90 19.37
CA ALA A 606 44.94 -2.37 18.76
C ALA A 606 45.34 -1.15 19.61
N ALA A 607 46.47 -1.28 20.30
CA ALA A 607 47.09 -0.24 21.08
C ALA A 607 47.63 0.87 20.18
#